data_AF-A0A9E4W001-F1
#
_entry.id   AF-A0A9E4W001-F1
#
_cell.length_a   1.000
_cell.length_b   1.000
_cell.length_c   1.000
_cell.angle_alpha   90.00
_cell.angle_beta   90.00
_cell.angle_gamma   90.00
#
_symmetry.space_group_name_H-M   'P 1'
#
loop_
_entity.id
_entity.type
_entity.pdbx_description
1 polymer ?
#
loop_
_entity_poly.entity_id
_entity_poly.type
_entity_poly.pdbx_seq_one_letter_code
_entity_poly.pdbx_strand_id
1 'polypeptide(L)'
;SRYVAEKAIDMVQGKLGVSESECLTSLSYLDGGFEDYCIKAEGHSGAGRISQTARDNLVQAYGSAFLEVLRYLPEGQNGLPGQSEADAIFEARVRHSIRHEMARTISDVVDRRVAQGQFPTSARTRIAANILAEELGWDDTKISAELAGISGARTSEEVPAPVGTGKVL
;
A
#
# COMPACT_ATOMS: atom_id res chain seq x y z
N SER A 1 -16.59 -10.63 -9.20
CA SER A 1 -16.34 -12.04 -8.82
C SER A 1 -17.17 -12.55 -7.62
N ARG A 2 -18.05 -11.76 -6.98
CA ARG A 2 -18.84 -12.20 -5.81
C ARG A 2 -19.84 -13.33 -6.10
N TYR A 3 -20.71 -13.15 -7.10
CA TYR A 3 -21.76 -14.12 -7.44
C TYR A 3 -21.21 -15.53 -7.75
N VAL A 4 -20.08 -15.60 -8.45
CA VAL A 4 -19.42 -16.87 -8.76
C VAL A 4 -18.90 -17.55 -7.49
N ALA A 5 -18.32 -16.78 -6.57
CA ALA A 5 -17.85 -17.32 -5.29
C ALA A 5 -19.02 -17.84 -4.43
N GLU A 6 -20.14 -17.11 -4.39
CA GLU A 6 -21.37 -17.57 -3.73
C GLU A 6 -21.84 -18.92 -4.29
N LYS A 7 -22.00 -19.03 -5.62
CA LYS A 7 -22.40 -20.29 -6.27
C LYS A 7 -21.41 -21.43 -6.03
N ALA A 8 -20.12 -21.13 -5.92
CA ALA A 8 -19.11 -22.12 -5.57
C ALA A 8 -19.29 -22.65 -4.14
N ILE A 9 -19.62 -21.79 -3.18
CA ILE A 9 -19.90 -22.18 -1.79
C ILE A 9 -21.18 -23.00 -1.70
N ASP A 10 -22.25 -22.64 -2.42
CA ASP A 10 -23.49 -23.44 -2.48
C ASP A 10 -23.19 -24.90 -2.86
N MET A 11 -22.37 -25.10 -3.90
CA MET A 11 -21.95 -26.44 -4.34
C MET A 11 -21.11 -27.18 -3.29
N VAL A 12 -20.23 -26.47 -2.56
CA VAL A 12 -19.42 -27.06 -1.49
C VAL A 12 -20.31 -27.51 -0.32
N GLN A 13 -21.30 -26.69 0.06
CA GLN A 13 -22.25 -27.04 1.12
C GLN A 13 -23.04 -28.32 0.78
N GLY A 14 -23.56 -28.40 -0.45
CA GLY A 14 -24.26 -29.60 -0.94
C GLY A 14 -23.38 -30.86 -0.91
N LYS A 15 -22.09 -30.75 -1.24
CA LYS A 15 -21.14 -31.88 -1.18
C LYS A 15 -20.76 -32.30 0.23
N LEU A 16 -20.67 -31.35 1.16
CA LEU A 16 -20.36 -31.62 2.56
C LEU A 16 -21.57 -32.08 3.37
N GLY A 17 -22.77 -32.04 2.78
CA GLY A 17 -24.02 -32.41 3.47
C GLY A 17 -24.38 -31.45 4.60
N VAL A 18 -23.85 -30.22 4.57
CA VAL A 18 -24.20 -29.17 5.53
C VAL A 18 -25.39 -28.38 4.99
N SER A 19 -26.21 -27.83 5.90
CA SER A 19 -27.35 -27.01 5.51
C SER A 19 -26.88 -25.77 4.74
N GLU A 20 -27.56 -25.49 3.63
CA GLU A 20 -27.37 -24.24 2.89
C GLU A 20 -27.68 -23.05 3.81
N SER A 21 -26.76 -22.10 3.85
CA SER A 21 -26.87 -20.87 4.64
C SER A 21 -26.96 -19.68 3.71
N GLU A 22 -27.75 -18.67 4.07
CA GLU A 22 -27.83 -17.44 3.27
C GLU A 22 -26.45 -16.77 3.13
N CYS A 23 -26.11 -16.37 1.90
CA CYS A 23 -24.88 -15.66 1.61
C CYS A 23 -25.01 -14.18 1.94
N LEU A 24 -24.34 -13.72 3.00
CA LEU A 24 -24.39 -12.31 3.44
C LEU A 24 -23.34 -11.41 2.78
N THR A 25 -22.57 -11.93 1.82
CA THR A 25 -21.46 -11.18 1.20
C THR A 25 -21.90 -9.99 0.34
N SER A 26 -23.18 -9.91 -0.04
CA SER A 26 -23.78 -8.74 -0.70
C SER A 26 -24.00 -7.57 0.25
N LEU A 27 -24.10 -7.84 1.55
CA LEU A 27 -24.34 -6.88 2.63
C LEU A 27 -23.08 -6.59 3.46
N SER A 28 -21.97 -7.27 3.14
CA SER A 28 -20.71 -7.16 3.85
C SER A 28 -19.75 -6.25 3.09
N TYR A 29 -19.19 -5.25 3.79
CA TYR A 29 -18.10 -4.45 3.24
C TYR A 29 -16.82 -5.29 3.17
N LEU A 30 -16.04 -5.06 2.11
CA LEU A 30 -14.66 -5.53 2.08
C LEU A 30 -13.82 -4.71 3.07
N ASP A 31 -12.65 -5.22 3.42
CA ASP A 31 -11.70 -4.48 4.25
C ASP A 31 -11.37 -3.13 3.64
N GLY A 32 -11.35 -2.09 4.47
CA GLY A 32 -11.28 -0.69 4.03
C GLY A 32 -12.58 -0.10 3.45
N GLY A 33 -13.62 -0.90 3.20
CA GLY A 33 -14.92 -0.46 2.69
C GLY A 33 -15.87 0.06 3.79
N PHE A 34 -16.69 1.06 3.46
CA PHE A 34 -17.65 1.68 4.37
C PHE A 34 -18.75 2.42 3.60
N GLU A 35 -19.90 2.64 4.23
CA GLU A 35 -21.12 3.20 3.61
C GLU A 35 -21.03 4.70 3.34
N ASP A 36 -20.33 5.44 4.21
CA ASP A 36 -20.30 6.90 4.24
C ASP A 36 -18.88 7.40 3.97
N TYR A 37 -18.54 7.76 2.72
CA TYR A 37 -17.22 8.24 2.26
C TYR A 37 -16.63 9.39 3.12
N CYS A 38 -17.49 10.05 3.90
CA CYS A 38 -17.15 11.04 4.92
C CYS A 38 -16.50 10.38 6.15
N ILE A 39 -15.27 9.92 5.99
CA ILE A 39 -14.43 9.70 7.16
C ILE A 39 -14.31 11.04 7.89
N LYS A 40 -14.87 11.12 9.10
CA LYS A 40 -14.53 12.16 10.07
C LYS A 40 -13.08 11.93 10.53
N ALA A 41 -12.14 12.23 9.64
CA ALA A 41 -10.70 12.18 9.89
C ALA A 41 -10.30 13.17 10.98
N GLU A 42 -11.19 14.11 11.32
CA GLU A 42 -11.04 15.16 12.34
C GLU A 42 -10.80 14.62 13.76
N GLY A 43 -11.12 13.37 14.06
CA GLY A 43 -10.98 12.79 15.41
C GLY A 43 -9.67 12.04 15.69
N HIS A 44 -8.84 11.79 14.67
CA HIS A 44 -7.66 10.94 14.83
C HIS A 44 -6.38 11.78 14.95
N SER A 45 -5.61 11.53 16.01
CA SER A 45 -4.36 12.20 16.42
C SER A 45 -3.19 12.12 15.41
N GLY A 46 -3.44 11.65 14.19
CA GLY A 46 -2.54 11.63 13.05
C GLY A 46 -2.96 12.52 11.87
N ALA A 47 -4.23 12.97 11.78
CA ALA A 47 -4.73 13.70 10.62
C ALA A 47 -4.07 15.08 10.43
N GLY A 48 -3.67 15.74 11.53
CA GLY A 48 -2.91 16.99 11.46
C GLY A 48 -1.43 16.82 11.07
N ARG A 49 -0.92 15.59 10.92
CA ARG A 49 0.50 15.32 10.63
C ARG A 49 0.84 15.33 9.15
N ILE A 50 -0.17 15.29 8.30
CA ILE A 50 -0.01 15.26 6.84
C ILE A 50 -0.95 16.24 6.14
N SER A 51 -0.56 16.68 4.95
CA SER A 51 -1.34 17.54 4.08
C SER A 51 -2.72 16.96 3.76
N GLN A 52 -3.68 17.82 3.42
CA GLN A 52 -5.02 17.38 3.02
C GLN A 52 -4.95 16.46 1.80
N THR A 53 -4.14 16.83 0.81
CA THR A 53 -3.95 16.02 -0.40
C THR A 53 -3.39 14.63 -0.09
N ALA A 54 -2.41 14.52 0.82
CA ALA A 54 -1.90 13.24 1.27
C ALA A 54 -2.98 12.39 1.95
N ARG A 55 -3.84 13.01 2.78
CA ARG A 55 -4.98 12.32 3.40
C ARG A 55 -5.96 11.79 2.38
N ASP A 56 -6.37 12.64 1.44
CA ASP A 56 -7.35 12.26 0.41
C ASP A 56 -6.85 11.09 -0.43
N ASN A 57 -5.56 11.11 -0.79
CA ASN A 57 -4.91 10.00 -1.52
C ASN A 57 -4.87 8.70 -0.71
N LEU A 58 -4.65 8.78 0.61
CA LEU A 58 -4.65 7.60 1.48
C LEU A 58 -6.06 7.06 1.69
N VAL A 59 -7.07 7.92 1.87
CA VAL A 59 -8.48 7.51 1.96
C VAL A 59 -8.92 6.87 0.65
N GLN A 60 -8.51 7.41 -0.50
CA GLN A 60 -8.82 6.81 -1.79
C GLN A 60 -8.19 5.42 -1.95
N ALA A 61 -6.97 5.21 -1.45
CA ALA A 61 -6.23 3.97 -1.61
C ALA A 61 -6.61 2.88 -0.59
N TYR A 62 -6.88 3.26 0.67
CA TYR A 62 -7.07 2.33 1.79
C TYR A 62 -8.46 2.41 2.42
N GLY A 63 -9.30 3.35 1.99
CA GLY A 63 -10.59 3.59 2.61
C GLY A 63 -10.47 3.83 4.11
N SER A 64 -11.23 3.12 4.93
CA SER A 64 -11.16 3.22 6.40
C SER A 64 -9.84 2.73 6.99
N ALA A 65 -9.11 1.85 6.30
CA ALA A 65 -7.81 1.32 6.75
C ALA A 65 -6.68 2.36 6.69
N PHE A 66 -6.90 3.54 6.10
CA PHE A 66 -5.90 4.61 6.11
C PHE A 66 -5.48 5.02 7.53
N LEU A 67 -6.35 4.88 8.53
CA LEU A 67 -6.02 5.12 9.94
C LEU A 67 -4.92 4.20 10.44
N GLU A 68 -4.94 2.93 10.02
CA GLU A 68 -3.90 1.96 10.36
C GLU A 68 -2.57 2.32 9.69
N VAL A 69 -2.60 2.91 8.49
CA VAL A 69 -1.40 3.45 7.84
C VAL A 69 -0.82 4.61 8.64
N LEU A 70 -1.65 5.54 9.12
CA LEU A 70 -1.19 6.71 9.89
C LEU A 70 -0.46 6.35 11.19
N ARG A 71 -0.71 5.17 11.76
CA ARG A 71 -0.03 4.69 12.98
C ARG A 71 1.47 4.48 12.79
N TYR A 72 1.91 4.29 11.53
CA TYR A 72 3.31 4.11 11.19
C TYR A 72 4.03 5.41 10.84
N LEU A 73 3.32 6.55 10.84
CA LEU A 73 3.97 7.84 10.72
C LEU A 73 4.75 8.17 11.99
N PRO A 74 5.93 8.81 11.88
CA PRO A 74 6.70 9.23 13.04
C PRO A 74 5.87 10.16 13.95
N GLU A 75 6.14 10.11 15.25
CA GLU A 75 5.53 11.01 16.22
C GLU A 75 6.20 12.40 16.18
N GLY A 76 5.39 13.45 16.10
CA GLY A 76 5.85 14.85 16.05
C GLY A 76 5.70 15.51 14.68
N GLN A 77 5.85 16.84 14.62
CA GLN A 77 5.74 17.64 13.38
C GLN A 77 6.95 17.47 12.45
N ASN A 78 8.03 16.89 12.94
CA ASN A 78 9.22 16.59 12.17
C ASN A 78 9.41 15.08 12.23
N GLY A 79 9.31 14.40 11.09
CA GLY A 79 9.90 13.08 10.93
C GLY A 79 11.42 13.10 11.17
N LEU A 80 12.13 12.10 10.67
CA LEU A 80 13.60 12.17 10.70
C LEU A 80 14.06 13.49 10.05
N PRO A 81 15.08 14.19 10.60
CA PRO A 81 15.54 15.46 10.05
C PRO A 81 15.81 15.35 8.53
N GLY A 82 15.08 16.12 7.73
CA GLY A 82 15.20 16.12 6.27
C GLY A 82 14.35 15.09 5.52
N GLN A 83 13.55 14.27 6.20
CA GLN A 83 12.60 13.36 5.56
C GLN A 83 11.40 14.13 4.99
N SER A 84 11.06 13.88 3.73
CA SER A 84 9.87 14.48 3.11
C SER A 84 8.59 13.80 3.62
N GLU A 85 7.47 14.53 3.61
CA GLU A 85 6.14 13.96 3.89
C GLU A 85 5.86 12.73 3.00
N ALA A 86 6.20 12.82 1.72
CA ALA A 86 5.99 11.75 0.76
C ALA A 86 6.78 10.47 1.11
N ASP A 87 7.99 10.61 1.64
CA ASP A 87 8.81 9.45 2.03
C ASP A 87 8.34 8.87 3.35
N ALA A 88 7.94 9.69 4.33
CA ALA A 88 7.32 9.22 5.56
C ALA A 88 6.03 8.43 5.29
N ILE A 89 5.18 8.92 4.38
CA ILE A 89 3.97 8.21 3.95
C ILE A 89 4.34 6.91 3.21
N PHE A 90 5.36 6.94 2.35
CA PHE A 90 5.80 5.74 1.65
C PHE A 90 6.22 4.65 2.66
N GLU A 91 7.09 4.98 3.62
CA GLU A 91 7.53 4.04 4.65
C GLU A 91 6.37 3.50 5.50
N ALA A 92 5.43 4.36 5.88
CA ALA A 92 4.22 3.96 6.61
C ALA A 92 3.37 2.95 5.82
N ARG A 93 3.19 3.20 4.52
CA ARG A 93 2.48 2.26 3.62
C ARG A 93 3.22 0.94 3.50
N VAL A 94 4.55 0.95 3.38
CA VAL A 94 5.35 -0.29 3.34
C VAL A 94 5.15 -1.12 4.60
N ARG A 95 5.25 -0.51 5.79
CA ARG A 95 5.03 -1.22 7.07
C ARG A 95 3.62 -1.76 7.19
N HIS A 96 2.62 -0.97 6.80
CA HIS A 96 1.23 -1.42 6.76
C HIS A 96 1.07 -2.62 5.82
N SER A 97 1.63 -2.58 4.61
CA SER A 97 1.53 -3.67 3.65
C SER A 97 2.17 -4.97 4.16
N ILE A 98 3.29 -4.88 4.89
CA ILE A 98 3.95 -6.06 5.47
C ILE A 98 3.07 -6.69 6.57
N ARG A 99 2.53 -5.86 7.47
CA ARG A 99 1.85 -6.32 8.68
C ARG A 99 0.38 -6.67 8.49
N HIS A 100 -0.31 -5.98 7.58
CA HIS A 100 -1.76 -6.11 7.39
C HIS A 100 -2.12 -6.66 6.01
N GLU A 101 -1.25 -6.53 5.01
CA GLU A 101 -1.54 -6.95 3.63
C GLU A 101 -0.66 -8.10 3.12
N MET A 102 0.08 -8.74 4.04
CA MET A 102 0.96 -9.87 3.79
C MET A 102 2.00 -9.63 2.68
N ALA A 103 2.55 -8.42 2.59
CA ALA A 103 3.69 -8.18 1.69
C ALA A 103 4.92 -8.92 2.22
N ARG A 104 5.40 -9.89 1.44
CA ARG A 104 6.54 -10.78 1.75
C ARG A 104 7.65 -10.68 0.72
N THR A 105 7.49 -9.90 -0.33
CA THR A 105 8.52 -9.64 -1.34
C THR A 105 8.60 -8.15 -1.64
N ILE A 106 9.70 -7.69 -2.23
CA ILE A 106 9.75 -6.28 -2.66
C ILE A 106 8.73 -6.03 -3.78
N SER A 107 8.50 -7.02 -4.67
CA SER A 107 7.48 -6.95 -5.73
C SER A 107 6.07 -6.76 -5.16
N ASP A 108 5.72 -7.42 -4.05
CA ASP A 108 4.42 -7.24 -3.38
C ASP A 108 4.17 -5.77 -3.04
N VAL A 109 5.19 -5.13 -2.46
CA VAL A 109 5.13 -3.74 -2.05
C VAL A 109 5.06 -2.82 -3.28
N VAL A 110 6.02 -2.97 -4.19
CA VAL A 110 6.25 -2.00 -5.27
C VAL A 110 5.29 -2.14 -6.44
N ASP A 111 4.75 -3.33 -6.71
CA ASP A 111 3.92 -3.57 -7.89
C ASP A 111 2.43 -3.69 -7.56
N ARG A 112 2.08 -4.10 -6.33
CA ARG A 112 0.70 -4.47 -5.98
C ARG A 112 0.06 -3.63 -4.89
N ARG A 113 0.83 -3.10 -3.93
CA ARG A 113 0.28 -2.42 -2.73
C ARG A 113 0.53 -0.93 -2.69
N VAL A 114 1.73 -0.49 -3.03
CA VAL A 114 2.14 0.92 -2.86
C VAL A 114 2.08 1.71 -4.16
N ALA A 115 2.39 1.09 -5.31
CA ALA A 115 2.36 1.79 -6.59
C ALA A 115 0.93 2.17 -7.01
N GLN A 116 0.62 3.46 -6.89
CA GLN A 116 -0.56 4.08 -7.50
C GLN A 116 -0.30 4.33 -8.99
N GLY A 117 0.08 3.29 -9.75
CA GLY A 117 0.40 3.41 -11.18
C GLY A 117 1.73 4.10 -11.50
N GLN A 118 2.55 4.43 -10.51
CA GLN A 118 3.93 4.90 -10.71
C GLN A 118 4.93 3.88 -10.17
N PHE A 119 5.90 3.53 -11.02
CA PHE A 119 6.99 2.66 -10.61
C PHE A 119 7.86 3.38 -9.58
N PRO A 120 8.17 2.73 -8.44
CA PRO A 120 9.04 3.35 -7.45
C PRO A 120 10.45 3.49 -8.01
N THR A 121 11.07 4.60 -7.64
CA THR A 121 12.48 4.85 -7.95
C THR A 121 13.38 3.78 -7.33
N SER A 122 14.63 3.69 -7.80
CA SER A 122 15.64 2.83 -7.19
C SER A 122 15.83 3.14 -5.70
N ALA A 123 15.74 4.40 -5.30
CA ALA A 123 15.79 4.83 -3.91
C ALA A 123 14.63 4.27 -3.08
N ARG A 124 13.38 4.42 -3.55
CA ARG A 124 12.19 3.88 -2.84
C ARG A 124 12.17 2.36 -2.80
N THR A 125 12.63 1.72 -3.86
CA THR A 125 12.81 0.25 -3.89
C THR A 125 13.78 -0.20 -2.79
N ARG A 126 14.90 0.53 -2.60
CA ARG A 126 15.87 0.23 -1.55
C ARG A 126 15.33 0.50 -0.15
N ILE A 127 14.56 1.57 0.05
CA ILE A 127 13.87 1.84 1.32
C ILE A 127 12.92 0.69 1.66
N ALA A 128 12.11 0.24 0.71
CA ALA A 128 11.22 -0.91 0.92
C ALA A 128 11.99 -2.19 1.26
N ALA A 129 13.11 -2.45 0.59
CA ALA A 129 13.97 -3.60 0.88
C ALA A 129 14.51 -3.58 2.32
N ASN A 130 14.96 -2.42 2.80
CA ASN A 130 15.48 -2.26 4.15
C ASN A 130 14.38 -2.49 5.21
N ILE A 131 13.17 -1.95 4.99
CA ILE A 131 12.05 -2.16 5.91
C ILE A 131 11.61 -3.63 5.91
N LEU A 132 11.54 -4.28 4.75
CA LEU A 132 11.27 -5.72 4.65
C LEU A 132 12.33 -6.53 5.40
N ALA A 133 13.61 -6.17 5.28
CA ALA A 133 14.68 -6.86 5.98
C ALA A 133 14.56 -6.70 7.50
N GLU A 134 14.26 -5.49 7.97
CA GLU A 134 14.01 -5.21 9.38
C GLU A 134 12.80 -6.01 9.92
N GLU A 135 11.67 -5.98 9.22
CA GLU A 135 10.42 -6.59 9.68
C GLU A 135 10.41 -8.13 9.52
N LEU A 136 11.13 -8.67 8.54
CA LEU A 136 11.10 -10.10 8.18
C LEU A 136 12.39 -10.84 8.53
N GLY A 137 13.40 -10.16 9.07
CA GLY A 137 14.69 -10.72 9.44
C GLY A 137 15.50 -11.20 8.22
N TRP A 138 15.50 -10.44 7.12
CA TRP A 138 16.30 -10.82 5.94
C TRP A 138 17.77 -10.46 6.12
N ASP A 139 18.62 -11.31 5.54
CA ASP A 139 20.04 -11.03 5.38
C ASP A 139 20.35 -10.31 4.06
N ASP A 140 21.59 -9.85 3.91
CA ASP A 140 22.07 -9.15 2.71
C ASP A 140 21.94 -10.00 1.43
N THR A 141 22.01 -11.33 1.57
CA THR A 141 21.86 -12.27 0.45
C THR A 141 20.44 -12.23 -0.09
N LYS A 142 19.44 -12.30 0.80
CA LYS A 142 18.02 -12.21 0.44
C LYS A 142 17.68 -10.84 -0.12
N ILE A 143 18.18 -9.75 0.49
CA ILE A 143 17.99 -8.39 -0.02
C ILE A 143 18.52 -8.28 -1.47
N SER A 144 19.74 -8.77 -1.71
CA SER A 144 20.37 -8.71 -3.03
C SER A 144 19.62 -9.53 -4.08
N ALA A 145 19.16 -10.73 -3.71
CA ALA A 145 18.38 -11.59 -4.60
C ALA A 145 17.04 -10.94 -4.98
N GLU A 146 16.33 -10.35 -4.01
CA GLU A 146 15.08 -9.63 -4.27
C GLU A 146 15.28 -8.43 -5.18
N LEU A 147 16.29 -7.58 -4.89
CA LEU A 147 16.58 -6.39 -5.70
C LEU A 147 16.96 -6.72 -7.15
N ALA A 148 17.71 -7.80 -7.37
CA ALA A 148 18.06 -8.27 -8.71
C ALA A 148 16.84 -8.70 -9.52
N GLY A 149 15.85 -9.32 -8.86
CA GLY A 149 14.60 -9.75 -9.49
C GLY A 149 13.75 -8.59 -10.03
N ILE A 150 13.84 -7.41 -9.41
CA ILE A 150 13.06 -6.23 -9.82
C ILE A 150 13.81 -5.33 -10.81
N SER A 151 15.14 -5.28 -10.76
CA SER A 151 15.92 -4.48 -11.72
C SER A 151 15.96 -5.14 -13.10
N GLY A 152 16.04 -6.47 -13.16
CA GLY A 152 16.04 -7.23 -14.41
C GLY A 152 14.75 -7.14 -15.22
N ALA A 153 13.63 -6.77 -14.59
CA ALA A 153 12.32 -6.64 -15.25
C ALA A 153 11.99 -5.21 -15.73
N ARG A 154 12.81 -4.20 -15.38
CA ARG A 154 12.44 -2.77 -15.52
C ARG A 154 13.43 -1.93 -16.35
N THR A 155 14.38 -2.55 -17.05
CA THR A 155 15.27 -1.87 -18.01
C THR A 155 14.58 -1.65 -19.36
N SER A 156 13.48 -0.90 -19.37
CA SER A 156 12.90 -0.37 -20.61
C SER A 156 11.93 0.77 -20.32
N GLU A 157 12.40 1.84 -19.68
CA GLU A 157 11.82 3.17 -19.88
C GLU A 157 12.85 4.24 -19.52
N GLU A 158 13.36 4.90 -20.56
CA GLU A 158 14.11 6.15 -20.44
C GLU A 158 13.25 7.18 -19.73
N VAL A 159 13.80 7.81 -18.69
CA VAL A 159 13.26 9.05 -18.14
C VAL A 159 13.37 10.12 -19.24
N PRO A 160 12.28 10.71 -19.75
CA PRO A 160 12.40 11.76 -20.74
C PRO A 160 13.13 12.97 -20.13
N ALA A 161 14.09 13.50 -20.89
CA ALA A 161 14.90 14.65 -20.47
C ALA A 161 14.01 15.84 -20.06
N PRO A 162 14.43 16.63 -19.04
CA PRO A 162 13.65 17.78 -18.60
C PRO A 162 13.46 18.77 -19.74
N VAL A 163 12.20 19.17 -19.97
CA VAL A 163 11.80 20.18 -20.93
C VAL A 163 12.61 21.45 -20.70
N GLY A 164 13.38 21.84 -21.73
CA GLY A 164 14.25 23.00 -21.69
C GLY A 164 13.47 24.27 -21.35
N THR A 165 13.97 25.00 -20.35
CA THR A 165 13.60 26.40 -20.12
C THR A 165 13.93 27.19 -21.38
N GLY A 166 12.88 27.53 -22.13
CA GLY A 166 12.96 28.48 -23.24
C GLY A 166 13.48 29.82 -22.73
N LYS A 167 14.51 30.33 -23.41
CA LYS A 167 15.06 31.67 -23.21
C LYS A 167 13.94 32.71 -23.29
N VAL A 168 13.85 33.53 -22.25
CA VAL A 168 13.27 34.87 -22.36
C VAL A 168 14.25 35.71 -23.17
N LEU A 169 13.82 36.18 -24.33
CA LEU A 169 14.40 37.34 -25.02
C LEU A 169 13.43 38.51 -24.86
#